data_AF-A0A3B5B4R4-F1
#
_entry.id   AF-A0A3B5B4R4-F1
#
_cell.length_a   1.000
_cell.length_b   1.000
_cell.length_c   1.000
_cell.angle_alpha   90.00
_cell.angle_beta   90.00
_cell.angle_gamma   90.00
#
_symmetry.space_group_name_H-M   'P 1'
#
loop_
_entity.id
_entity.type
_entity.pdbx_description
1 polymer ?
#
loop_
_entity_poly.entity_id
_entity_poly.type
_entity_poly.pdbx_seq_one_letter_code
_entity_poly.pdbx_strand_id
1 'polypeptide(L)'
;WMNFNFSVDSPSAQVNITAEPGQDVILPCKAPNNKPIRAVEWTRPGLDPDTVLVHRNGRLYLDDQHPSYKNRTDLQDRQMKNGDVSLVLKDVKTEDGGKYECRDTQPLSNALLLLLLLLLLLLLLLLLLLLLLLLLLLLLLLLTELQAPTE
;
A
#
# COMPACT_ATOMS: atom_id res chain seq x y z
N TRP A 1 -30.89 7.18 14.17
CA TRP A 1 -30.13 7.31 12.92
C TRP A 1 -28.74 7.80 13.23
N MET A 2 -27.70 7.07 12.81
CA MET A 2 -26.29 7.48 12.88
C MET A 2 -25.72 7.56 11.47
N ASN A 3 -24.79 8.49 11.24
CA ASN A 3 -24.17 8.71 9.92
C ASN A 3 -22.74 8.16 9.92
N PHE A 4 -22.44 7.30 8.97
CA PHE A 4 -21.10 6.86 8.64
C PHE A 4 -20.62 7.66 7.43
N ASN A 5 -19.47 8.30 7.52
CA ASN A 5 -18.81 8.96 6.39
C ASN A 5 -17.50 8.23 6.12
N PHE A 6 -17.18 7.90 4.88
CA PHE A 6 -15.97 7.18 4.56
C PHE A 6 -15.23 7.84 3.40
N SER A 7 -13.89 7.89 3.48
CA SER A 7 -13.02 8.45 2.45
C SER A 7 -12.14 7.35 1.86
N VAL A 8 -12.24 7.13 0.55
CA VAL A 8 -11.22 6.42 -0.24
C VAL A 8 -10.10 7.41 -0.52
N ASP A 9 -8.85 6.95 -0.75
CA ASP A 9 -7.70 7.76 -1.20
C ASP A 9 -7.91 8.56 -2.51
N SER A 10 -9.13 8.56 -3.07
CA SER A 10 -9.55 9.39 -4.19
C SER A 10 -10.53 10.47 -3.73
N PRO A 11 -10.35 11.77 -4.09
CA PRO A 11 -11.10 12.90 -3.52
C PRO A 11 -12.61 12.95 -3.78
N SER A 12 -13.20 11.96 -4.46
CA SER A 12 -14.48 12.12 -5.15
C SER A 12 -15.65 11.26 -4.63
N ALA A 13 -15.47 10.39 -3.65
CA ALA A 13 -16.58 9.55 -3.18
C ALA A 13 -16.61 9.44 -1.65
N GLN A 14 -17.16 10.46 -1.01
CA GLN A 14 -17.67 10.31 0.36
C GLN A 14 -19.02 9.62 0.29
N VAL A 15 -19.11 8.41 0.86
CA VAL A 15 -20.37 7.68 0.95
C VAL A 15 -20.92 7.85 2.35
N ASN A 16 -22.12 8.43 2.44
CA ASN A 16 -22.86 8.55 3.69
C ASN A 16 -23.82 7.36 3.83
N ILE A 17 -23.68 6.60 4.91
CA ILE A 17 -24.55 5.46 5.24
C ILE A 17 -25.29 5.77 6.53
N THR A 18 -26.58 5.46 6.58
CA THR A 18 -27.40 5.59 7.77
C THR A 18 -27.78 4.22 8.32
N ALA A 19 -27.78 4.10 9.65
CA ALA A 19 -28.30 2.92 10.33
C ALA A 19 -28.93 3.26 11.68
N GLU A 20 -29.73 2.33 12.19
CA GLU A 20 -30.28 2.32 13.53
C GLU A 20 -29.44 1.45 14.46
N PRO A 21 -29.41 1.74 15.78
CA PRO A 21 -28.71 0.90 16.73
C PRO A 21 -29.17 -0.57 16.65
N GLY A 22 -28.21 -1.50 16.73
CA GLY A 22 -28.44 -2.94 16.63
C GLY A 22 -28.43 -3.50 15.22
N GLN A 23 -28.38 -2.67 14.18
CA GLN A 23 -28.25 -3.14 12.80
C GLN A 23 -26.81 -3.50 12.46
N ASP A 24 -26.63 -4.31 11.42
CA ASP A 24 -25.34 -4.52 10.77
C ASP A 24 -25.21 -3.56 9.59
N VAL A 25 -24.02 -2.99 9.39
CA VAL A 25 -23.72 -2.09 8.27
C VAL A 25 -22.53 -2.59 7.48
N ILE A 26 -22.53 -2.29 6.18
CA ILE A 26 -21.41 -2.54 5.28
C ILE A 26 -20.83 -1.19 4.87
N LEU A 27 -19.58 -0.92 5.24
CA LEU A 27 -18.85 0.26 4.77
C LEU A 27 -18.06 -0.13 3.51
N PRO A 28 -18.41 0.41 2.32
CA PRO A 28 -17.82 -0.02 1.07
C PRO A 28 -16.38 0.47 0.94
N CYS A 29 -15.46 -0.42 0.58
CA CYS A 29 -14.10 -0.05 0.15
C CYS A 29 -13.65 -1.01 -0.94
N LYS A 30 -13.36 -0.49 -2.13
CA LYS A 30 -13.02 -1.31 -3.28
C LYS A 30 -11.85 -0.73 -4.06
N ALA A 31 -10.88 -1.59 -4.38
CA ALA A 31 -9.74 -1.24 -5.20
C ALA A 31 -10.17 -0.81 -6.61
N PRO A 32 -9.53 0.20 -7.21
CA PRO A 32 -9.72 0.52 -8.62
C PRO A 32 -9.47 -0.71 -9.50
N ASN A 33 -10.30 -0.90 -10.53
CA ASN A 33 -10.20 -2.00 -11.49
C ASN A 33 -10.25 -3.41 -10.87
N ASN A 34 -10.86 -3.56 -9.68
CA ASN A 34 -10.99 -4.84 -8.98
C ASN A 34 -9.64 -5.54 -8.71
N LYS A 35 -8.57 -4.76 -8.52
CA LYS A 35 -7.23 -5.32 -8.26
C LYS A 35 -7.23 -6.09 -6.93
N PRO A 36 -6.63 -7.29 -6.86
CA PRO A 36 -6.54 -8.04 -5.62
C PRO A 36 -5.86 -7.25 -4.50
N ILE A 37 -6.40 -7.36 -3.28
CA ILE A 37 -5.77 -6.80 -2.07
C ILE A 37 -5.20 -7.92 -1.20
N ARG A 38 -4.01 -7.69 -0.60
CA ARG A 38 -3.38 -8.67 0.32
C ARG A 38 -3.37 -8.21 1.78
N ALA A 39 -3.49 -6.91 2.00
CA ALA A 39 -3.50 -6.29 3.32
C ALA A 39 -4.40 -5.05 3.29
N VAL A 40 -5.33 -4.97 4.24
CA VAL A 40 -6.18 -3.81 4.43
C VAL A 40 -6.21 -3.44 5.92
N GLU A 41 -6.22 -2.15 6.16
CA GLU A 41 -6.44 -1.56 7.47
C GLU A 41 -7.63 -0.62 7.40
N TRP A 42 -8.57 -0.81 8.32
CA TRP A 42 -9.67 0.10 8.57
C TRP A 42 -9.40 0.87 9.86
N THR A 43 -9.49 2.20 9.80
CA THR A 43 -9.32 3.08 10.96
C THR A 43 -10.50 4.04 11.13
N ARG A 44 -10.62 4.58 12.33
CA ARG A 44 -11.55 5.65 12.67
C ARG A 44 -10.77 6.80 13.30
N PRO A 45 -10.53 7.90 12.56
CA PRO A 45 -9.82 9.05 13.09
C PRO A 45 -10.49 9.60 14.36
N GLY A 46 -9.69 9.93 15.37
CA GLY A 46 -10.16 10.45 16.65
C GLY A 46 -10.44 9.40 17.72
N LEU A 47 -10.14 8.12 17.46
CA LEU A 47 -10.04 7.08 18.48
C LEU A 47 -8.59 6.79 18.85
N ASP A 48 -8.37 6.24 20.05
CA ASP A 48 -7.07 5.74 20.50
C ASP A 48 -7.27 4.37 21.19
N PRO A 49 -6.81 3.26 20.59
CA PRO A 49 -6.22 3.17 19.25
C PRO A 49 -7.26 3.47 18.16
N ASP A 50 -6.83 3.97 17.00
CA ASP A 50 -7.74 4.31 15.88
C ASP A 50 -8.14 3.10 15.02
N THR A 51 -7.56 1.93 15.29
CA THR A 51 -7.69 0.74 14.47
C THR A 51 -9.02 0.02 14.70
N VAL A 52 -9.79 -0.13 13.62
CA VAL A 52 -11.10 -0.81 13.62
C VAL A 52 -10.96 -2.27 13.18
N LEU A 53 -10.15 -2.54 12.15
CA LEU A 53 -9.87 -3.89 11.66
C LEU A 53 -8.57 -3.92 10.85
N VAL A 54 -7.72 -4.91 11.10
CA VAL A 54 -6.56 -5.22 10.25
C VAL A 54 -6.71 -6.63 9.72
N HIS A 55 -6.63 -6.79 8.39
CA HIS A 55 -6.65 -8.09 7.75
C HIS A 55 -5.51 -8.19 6.74
N ARG A 56 -4.63 -9.18 6.93
CA ARG A 56 -3.46 -9.39 6.08
C ARG A 56 -3.21 -10.87 5.85
N ASN A 57 -2.98 -11.24 4.60
CA ASN A 57 -2.67 -12.62 4.18
C ASN A 57 -3.68 -13.65 4.72
N GLY A 58 -4.98 -13.32 4.69
CA GLY A 58 -6.06 -14.21 5.14
C GLY A 58 -6.22 -14.33 6.66
N ARG A 59 -5.61 -13.44 7.45
CA ARG A 59 -5.69 -13.44 8.91
C ARG A 59 -6.10 -12.06 9.43
N LEU A 60 -6.96 -12.06 10.45
CA LEU A 60 -7.26 -10.88 11.25
C LEU A 60 -6.16 -10.70 12.30
N TYR A 61 -5.75 -9.45 12.51
CA TYR A 61 -4.83 -9.05 13.57
C TYR A 61 -5.59 -8.20 14.57
N LEU A 62 -5.57 -8.60 15.84
CA LEU A 62 -6.45 -8.06 16.88
C LEU A 62 -5.72 -7.33 18.01
N ASP A 63 -4.38 -7.30 17.96
CA ASP A 63 -3.54 -6.83 19.07
C ASP A 63 -3.79 -5.33 19.35
N ASP A 64 -3.81 -4.52 18.31
CA ASP A 64 -4.03 -3.06 18.38
C ASP A 64 -5.48 -2.65 18.05
N GLN A 65 -6.40 -3.61 17.95
CA GLN A 65 -7.80 -3.31 17.62
C GLN A 65 -8.48 -2.57 18.78
N HIS A 66 -9.13 -1.45 18.47
CA HIS A 66 -9.88 -0.68 19.45
C HIS A 66 -10.96 -1.54 20.13
N PRO A 67 -11.02 -1.56 21.48
CA PRO A 67 -11.85 -2.51 22.22
C PRO A 67 -13.33 -2.52 21.84
N SER A 68 -13.91 -1.38 21.45
CA SER A 68 -15.32 -1.29 21.05
C SER A 68 -15.68 -2.05 19.76
N TYR A 69 -14.68 -2.42 18.95
CA TYR A 69 -14.87 -3.11 17.67
C TYR A 69 -14.56 -4.61 17.72
N LYS A 70 -14.01 -5.10 18.84
CA LYS A 70 -13.71 -6.53 19.02
C LYS A 70 -14.96 -7.38 18.84
N ASN A 71 -14.83 -8.45 18.05
CA ASN A 71 -15.91 -9.38 17.68
C ASN A 71 -17.11 -8.76 16.93
N ARG A 72 -17.00 -7.49 16.50
CA ARG A 72 -18.05 -6.76 15.79
C ARG A 72 -17.67 -6.43 14.35
N THR A 73 -16.43 -6.68 13.95
CA THR A 73 -15.93 -6.35 12.61
C THR A 73 -15.52 -7.58 11.81
N ASP A 74 -15.74 -7.52 10.49
CA ASP A 74 -15.27 -8.51 9.53
C ASP A 74 -15.10 -7.86 8.14
N LEU A 75 -14.55 -8.60 7.17
CA LEU A 75 -14.59 -8.22 5.76
C LEU A 75 -15.75 -8.90 5.04
N GLN A 76 -16.38 -8.19 4.10
CA GLN A 76 -17.42 -8.72 3.22
C GLN A 76 -16.91 -9.91 2.40
N ASP A 77 -15.66 -9.82 1.89
CA ASP A 77 -14.94 -10.92 1.25
C ASP A 77 -13.52 -11.02 1.82
N ARG A 78 -13.29 -11.98 2.72
CA ARG A 78 -11.96 -12.25 3.29
C ARG A 78 -10.94 -12.72 2.24
N GLN A 79 -11.37 -13.16 1.05
CA GLN A 79 -10.44 -13.51 -0.02
C GLN A 79 -9.83 -12.27 -0.69
N MET A 80 -10.55 -11.13 -0.69
CA MET A 80 -10.11 -9.85 -1.24
C MET A 80 -9.62 -9.92 -2.71
N LYS A 81 -10.00 -10.98 -3.44
CA LYS A 81 -9.45 -11.30 -4.77
C LYS A 81 -9.93 -10.34 -5.85
N ASN A 82 -11.13 -9.80 -5.69
CA ASN A 82 -11.75 -8.83 -6.57
C ASN A 82 -11.51 -7.38 -6.10
N GLY A 83 -10.62 -7.18 -5.12
CA GLY A 83 -10.34 -5.88 -4.53
C GLY A 83 -11.46 -5.31 -3.65
N ASP A 84 -12.50 -6.08 -3.33
CA ASP A 84 -13.52 -5.68 -2.37
C ASP A 84 -13.03 -5.98 -0.95
N VAL A 85 -12.82 -4.92 -0.18
CA VAL A 85 -12.36 -4.95 1.21
C VAL A 85 -13.33 -4.20 2.11
N SER A 86 -14.62 -4.21 1.74
CA SER A 86 -15.69 -3.57 2.49
C SER A 86 -15.79 -4.15 3.90
N LEU A 87 -15.91 -3.26 4.89
CA LEU A 87 -16.02 -3.61 6.30
C LEU A 87 -17.47 -3.99 6.62
N VAL A 88 -17.67 -5.12 7.26
CA VAL A 88 -18.92 -5.46 7.95
C VAL A 88 -18.76 -5.04 9.41
N LEU A 89 -19.61 -4.13 9.89
CA LEU A 89 -19.69 -3.73 11.29
C LEU A 89 -21.05 -4.14 11.86
N LYS A 90 -21.02 -4.99 12.89
CA LYS A 90 -22.19 -5.63 13.48
C LYS A 90 -22.71 -4.91 14.71
N ASP A 91 -24.01 -5.03 14.94
CA ASP A 91 -24.68 -4.52 16.15
C ASP A 91 -24.32 -3.05 16.42
N VAL A 92 -24.48 -2.17 15.43
CA VAL A 92 -23.96 -0.79 15.49
C VAL A 92 -24.57 -0.01 16.66
N LYS A 93 -23.78 0.88 17.24
CA LYS A 93 -24.17 1.75 18.36
C LYS A 93 -24.05 3.21 17.95
N THR A 94 -24.77 4.10 18.62
CA THR A 94 -24.71 5.53 18.33
C THR A 94 -23.28 6.08 18.34
N GLU A 95 -22.42 5.57 19.24
CA GLU A 95 -21.00 5.94 19.30
C GLU A 95 -20.16 5.49 18.09
N ASP A 96 -20.64 4.56 17.27
CA ASP A 96 -19.94 4.09 16.07
C ASP A 96 -20.12 5.04 14.89
N GLY A 97 -21.05 5.99 14.95
CA GLY A 97 -21.21 7.02 13.93
C GLY A 97 -19.95 7.87 13.78
N GLY A 98 -19.61 8.26 12.55
CA GLY A 98 -18.45 9.10 12.28
C GLY A 98 -17.69 8.72 11.02
N LYS A 99 -16.47 9.26 10.92
CA LYS A 99 -15.60 9.05 9.76
C LYS A 99 -14.83 7.73 9.90
N TYR A 100 -14.80 6.94 8.83
CA TYR A 100 -13.94 5.76 8.70
C TYR A 100 -12.95 5.97 7.55
N GLU A 101 -11.81 5.28 7.60
CA GLU A 101 -10.78 5.27 6.57
C GLU A 101 -10.32 3.82 6.31
N CYS A 102 -9.92 3.54 5.07
CA CYS A 102 -9.60 2.21 4.55
C CYS A 102 -8.33 2.41 3.74
N ARG A 103 -7.29 1.69 4.13
CA ARG A 103 -5.96 1.82 3.56
C ARG A 103 -5.53 0.47 3.02
N ASP A 104 -5.13 0.45 1.76
CA ASP A 104 -4.41 -0.69 1.19
C ASP A 104 -2.98 -0.64 1.73
N THR A 105 -2.65 -1.55 2.64
CA THR A 105 -1.33 -1.63 3.29
C THR A 105 -0.43 -2.66 2.60
N GLN A 106 -0.71 -2.98 1.33
CA GLN A 106 0.14 -3.87 0.55
C GLN A 106 1.56 -3.31 0.41
N PRO A 107 2.59 -4.14 0.66
CA PRO A 107 3.96 -3.76 0.34
C PRO A 107 4.08 -3.54 -1.17
N LEU A 108 4.93 -2.58 -1.55
CA LEU A 108 5.30 -2.29 -2.94
C LEU A 108 5.60 -3.59 -3.70
N SER A 109 5.06 -3.70 -4.92
CA SER A 109 5.16 -4.95 -5.69
C SER A 109 6.62 -5.39 -5.84
N ASN A 110 6.88 -6.69 -5.67
CA ASN A 110 8.20 -7.28 -5.95
C ASN A 110 8.64 -6.98 -7.40
N ALA A 111 7.71 -6.85 -8.35
CA ALA A 111 8.02 -6.51 -9.73
C ALA A 111 8.68 -5.12 -9.86
N LEU A 112 8.22 -4.14 -9.07
CA LEU A 112 8.83 -2.80 -9.05
C LEU A 112 10.21 -2.84 -8.39
N LEU A 113 10.40 -3.60 -7.31
CA LEU A 113 11.73 -3.82 -6.72
C LEU A 113 12.68 -4.49 -7.72
N LEU A 114 12.22 -5.53 -8.42
CA LEU A 114 13.01 -6.21 -9.45
C LEU A 114 13.37 -5.27 -10.59
N LEU A 115 12.44 -4.44 -11.05
CA LEU A 115 12.70 -3.43 -12.09
C LEU A 115 13.74 -2.41 -11.63
N LEU A 116 13.65 -1.92 -10.39
CA LEU A 116 14.63 -1.02 -9.79
C LEU A 116 16.03 -1.65 -9.69
N LEU A 117 16.11 -2.92 -9.28
CA LEU A 117 17.36 -3.68 -9.21
C LEU A 117 17.98 -3.88 -10.61
N LEU A 118 17.16 -4.18 -11.63
CA LEU A 118 17.61 -4.31 -13.02
C LEU A 118 18.13 -2.97 -13.58
N LEU A 119 17.43 -1.87 -13.31
CA LEU A 119 17.87 -0.52 -13.69
C LEU A 119 19.20 -0.14 -13.03
N LEU A 120 19.34 -0.44 -11.74
CA LEU A 120 20.59 -0.21 -10.99
C LEU A 120 21.76 -1.02 -11.57
N LEU A 121 21.53 -2.30 -11.87
CA LEU A 121 22.54 -3.18 -12.48
C LEU A 121 22.97 -2.68 -13.85
N LEU A 122 22.02 -2.24 -14.68
CA LEU A 122 22.31 -1.66 -16.01
C LEU A 122 23.14 -0.39 -15.89
N LEU A 123 22.81 0.50 -14.94
CA LEU A 123 23.57 1.72 -14.69
C LEU A 123 25.01 1.42 -14.26
N LEU A 124 25.19 0.45 -13.35
CA LEU A 124 26.51 -0.02 -12.91
C LEU A 124 27.34 -0.59 -14.07
N LEU A 125 26.72 -1.39 -14.94
CA LEU A 125 27.37 -1.94 -16.12
C LEU A 125 27.83 -0.83 -17.09
N LEU A 126 26.96 0.17 -17.34
CA LEU A 126 27.29 1.31 -18.20
C LEU A 126 28.45 2.13 -17.62
N LEU A 127 28.44 2.39 -16.31
CA LEU A 127 29.53 3.09 -15.63
C LEU A 127 30.87 2.33 -15.71
N LEU A 128 30.84 1.00 -15.54
CA LEU A 128 32.02 0.14 -15.67
C LEU A 128 32.57 0.18 -17.10
N LEU A 129 31.69 0.09 -18.11
CA LEU A 129 32.08 0.17 -19.52
C LEU A 129 32.71 1.53 -19.87
N LEU A 130 32.12 2.63 -19.38
CA LEU A 130 32.67 3.98 -19.56
C LEU A 130 34.05 4.12 -18.90
N LEU A 131 34.23 3.58 -17.68
CA LEU A 131 35.50 3.58 -16.99
C LEU A 131 36.56 2.77 -17.77
N LEU A 132 36.20 1.58 -18.26
CA LEU A 132 37.09 0.74 -19.07
C LEU A 132 37.50 1.44 -20.38
N LEU A 133 36.56 2.10 -21.05
CA LEU A 133 36.84 2.89 -22.26
C LEU A 133 37.76 4.07 -21.96
N LEU A 134 37.55 4.77 -20.85
CA LEU A 134 38.42 5.86 -20.42
C LEU A 134 39.84 5.36 -20.11
N LEU A 135 39.96 4.25 -19.39
CA LEU A 135 41.26 3.63 -19.08
C LEU A 135 41.97 3.17 -20.34
N LEU A 136 41.26 2.57 -21.29
CA LEU A 136 41.81 2.18 -22.59
C LEU A 136 42.30 3.38 -23.38
N LEU A 137 41.52 4.47 -23.42
CA LEU A 137 41.90 5.72 -24.08
C LEU A 137 43.16 6.32 -23.46
N LEU A 138 43.23 6.37 -22.12
CA LEU A 138 44.40 6.85 -21.38
C LEU A 138 45.64 6.00 -21.66
N LEU A 139 45.49 4.68 -21.71
CA LEU A 139 46.58 3.76 -22.05
C LEU A 139 47.09 3.99 -23.47
N LEU A 140 46.18 4.15 -24.44
CA LEU A 140 46.54 4.45 -25.82
C LEU A 140 47.30 5.78 -25.94
N LEU A 141 46.84 6.82 -25.25
CA LEU A 141 47.54 8.11 -25.19
C LEU A 141 48.95 7.98 -24.60
N LEU A 142 49.10 7.24 -23.50
CA LEU A 142 50.43 6.99 -22.90
C LEU A 142 51.37 6.23 -23.85
N LEU A 143 50.85 5.24 -24.58
CA LEU A 143 51.63 4.49 -25.57
C LEU A 143 52.04 5.38 -26.76
N THR A 144 51.21 6.33 -27.18
CA THR A 144 51.58 7.27 -28.26
C THR A 144 52.67 8.24 -27.83
N GLU A 145 52.70 8.68 -26.58
CA GLU A 145 53.75 9.56 -26.04
C GLU A 145 55.09 8.83 -25.86
N LEU A 146 55.07 7.54 -25.48
CA LEU A 146 56.29 6.72 -25.31
C LEU A 146 56.98 6.36 -26.64
N GLN A 147 56.22 6.33 -27.74
CA GLN A 147 56.74 6.07 -29.08
C GLN A 147 57.14 7.35 -29.83
N ALA A 148 56.94 8.54 -29.25
CA ALA A 148 57.39 9.79 -29.84
C ALA A 148 58.94 9.80 -29.87
N PRO A 149 59.58 10.05 -31.03
CA PRO A 149 61.02 10.08 -31.13
C PRO A 149 61.59 11.23 -30.30
N THR A 150 62.58 10.94 -29.45
CA THR A 150 63.38 11.96 -28.78
C THR A 150 64.29 12.63 -29.81
N GLU A 151 64.02 13.89 -30.15
CA GLU A 151 65.00 14.77 -30.81
C GLU A 151 66.21 15.04 -29.91
#